data_AF-A0A7Z1KFI7-F1
#
_entry.id   AF-A0A7Z1KFI7-F1
#
_cell.length_a   1.000
_cell.length_b   1.000
_cell.length_c   1.000
_cell.angle_alpha   90.00
_cell.angle_beta   90.00
_cell.angle_gamma   90.00
#
_symmetry.space_group_name_H-M   'P 1'
#
loop_
_entity.id
_entity.type
_entity.pdbx_description
1 polymer ?
#
loop_
_entity_poly.entity_id
_entity_poly.type
_entity_poly.pdbx_seq_one_letter_code
_entity_poly.pdbx_strand_id
1 'polypeptide(L)'
;MSIRLVRWMKTSLLTLLCSIALMQMAHATDDYSADGERRAKSAGENLVGTPAPQMTVKTIDGKEIDLAEVYGKKPVYIKFWATWCVPCREQMPGFEEIYEKYGEQVQVIAINTGISDNVKSVTAFRKKMGLTMPITIDNGELARAFQLRVTPQHLLIDKSGKFAYFGHVDDKEFHRALDEVVAEKPSQQAVINPTFVDNNSGYQVGDKVSDMTLSTIDNTNLDVKFNTPTSKKVGMFFFGPWCEWYLEETEPTTSKACTEVRELLEQKSKSSEVQWVTVSTNLWSSINDLNDYRKSYGTTLPIVFDKDSSLFKLFGVNQLPTITLIDSEGKVTMKSSIQDGDFSQALETISSFK
;
A
#
# COMPACT_ATOMS: atom_id res chain seq x y z
N MET A 1 -29.09 49.82 21.74
CA MET A 1 -28.92 48.49 22.40
C MET A 1 -28.76 47.32 21.41
N SER A 2 -28.56 47.54 20.10
CA SER A 2 -28.58 46.45 19.09
C SER A 2 -27.22 45.99 18.56
N ILE A 3 -26.13 46.74 18.78
CA ILE A 3 -24.81 46.40 18.21
C ILE A 3 -24.05 45.34 19.04
N ARG A 4 -24.29 45.26 20.36
CA ARG A 4 -23.65 44.26 21.24
C ARG A 4 -24.22 42.84 21.07
N LEU A 5 -25.52 42.70 20.79
CA LEU A 5 -26.16 41.40 20.55
C LEU A 5 -25.66 40.72 19.27
N VAL A 6 -25.48 41.47 18.19
CA VAL A 6 -24.99 40.92 16.91
C VAL A 6 -23.55 40.41 17.03
N ARG A 7 -22.72 41.07 17.84
CA ARG A 7 -21.33 40.65 18.08
C ARG A 7 -21.25 39.39 18.94
N TRP A 8 -22.11 39.26 19.95
CA TRP A 8 -22.25 38.06 20.77
C TRP A 8 -22.81 36.86 19.98
N MET A 9 -23.83 37.08 19.15
CA MET A 9 -24.36 36.04 18.27
C MET A 9 -23.33 35.56 17.25
N LYS A 10 -22.54 36.47 16.65
CA LYS A 10 -21.47 36.09 15.71
C LYS A 10 -20.34 35.32 16.38
N THR A 11 -19.92 35.68 17.59
CA THR A 11 -18.91 34.91 18.34
C THR A 11 -19.44 33.55 18.78
N SER A 12 -20.69 33.45 19.24
CA SER A 12 -21.31 32.15 19.59
C SER A 12 -21.49 31.24 18.37
N LEU A 13 -21.85 31.79 17.20
CA LEU A 13 -21.96 31.01 15.97
C LEU A 13 -20.59 30.52 15.49
N LEU A 14 -19.56 31.35 15.59
CA LEU A 14 -18.19 30.97 15.22
C LEU A 14 -17.64 29.88 16.16
N THR A 15 -17.86 30.00 17.48
CA THR A 15 -17.43 28.96 18.43
C THR A 15 -18.21 27.66 18.23
N LEU A 16 -19.52 27.73 17.96
CA LEU A 16 -20.33 26.53 17.70
C LEU A 16 -19.89 25.83 16.40
N LEU A 17 -19.65 26.59 15.33
CA LEU A 17 -19.12 26.05 14.07
C LEU A 17 -17.72 25.44 14.24
N CYS A 18 -16.86 26.09 15.03
CA CYS A 18 -15.53 25.55 15.33
C CYS A 18 -15.62 24.27 16.17
N SER A 19 -16.53 24.20 17.16
CA SER A 19 -16.78 22.99 17.96
C SER A 19 -17.36 21.85 17.12
N ILE A 20 -18.28 22.14 16.20
CA ILE A 20 -18.84 21.14 15.27
C ILE A 20 -17.77 20.62 14.32
N ALA A 21 -16.94 21.51 13.75
CA ALA A 21 -15.82 21.11 12.90
C ALA A 21 -14.79 20.25 13.66
N LEU A 22 -14.48 20.60 14.91
CA LEU A 22 -13.60 19.80 15.76
C LEU A 22 -14.19 18.41 16.08
N MET A 23 -15.50 18.31 16.36
CA MET A 23 -16.15 17.01 16.57
C MET A 23 -16.18 16.16 15.30
N GLN A 24 -16.40 16.75 14.13
CA GLN A 24 -16.38 16.02 12.85
C GLN A 24 -14.99 15.46 12.53
N MET A 25 -13.93 16.22 12.77
CA MET A 25 -12.56 15.75 12.58
C MET A 25 -12.20 14.61 13.52
N ALA A 26 -12.63 14.68 14.79
CA ALA A 26 -12.40 13.60 15.76
C ALA A 26 -13.10 12.29 15.38
N HIS A 27 -14.34 12.36 14.87
CA HIS A 27 -15.05 11.16 14.42
C HIS A 27 -14.43 10.54 13.16
N ALA A 28 -13.89 11.34 12.24
CA ALA A 28 -13.22 10.85 11.04
C ALA A 28 -11.90 10.13 11.36
N THR A 29 -11.13 10.62 12.35
CA THR A 29 -9.88 9.97 12.79
C THR A 29 -10.15 8.65 13.52
N ASP A 30 -11.22 8.58 14.30
CA ASP A 30 -11.64 7.35 14.99
C ASP A 30 -12.07 6.27 13.98
N ASP A 31 -12.77 6.65 12.92
CA ASP A 31 -13.24 5.70 11.90
C ASP A 31 -12.07 5.15 11.05
N TYR A 32 -11.11 6.00 10.66
CA TYR A 32 -9.95 5.57 9.87
C TYR A 32 -9.03 4.65 10.67
N SER A 33 -8.77 4.96 11.94
CA SER A 33 -7.94 4.12 12.82
C SER A 33 -8.62 2.78 13.09
N ALA A 34 -9.93 2.78 13.35
CA ALA A 34 -10.70 1.56 13.55
C ALA A 34 -10.78 0.70 12.28
N ASP A 35 -10.93 1.30 11.11
CA ASP A 35 -10.89 0.58 9.84
C ASP A 35 -9.51 0.00 9.54
N GLY A 36 -8.46 0.78 9.79
CA GLY A 36 -7.09 0.30 9.67
C GLY A 36 -6.83 -0.90 10.57
N GLU A 37 -7.27 -0.84 11.83
CA GLU A 37 -7.16 -1.93 12.79
C GLU A 37 -7.89 -3.19 12.31
N ARG A 38 -9.14 -3.06 11.83
CA ARG A 38 -9.89 -4.18 11.24
C ARG A 38 -9.13 -4.83 10.07
N ARG A 39 -8.53 -4.02 9.18
CA ARG A 39 -7.79 -4.53 8.02
C ARG A 39 -6.51 -5.26 8.44
N ALA A 40 -5.74 -4.71 9.39
CA ALA A 40 -4.56 -5.35 9.93
C ALA A 40 -4.91 -6.68 10.62
N LYS A 41 -5.94 -6.70 11.46
CA LYS A 41 -6.41 -7.92 12.14
C LYS A 41 -6.88 -8.98 11.15
N SER A 42 -7.64 -8.58 10.12
CA SER A 42 -8.08 -9.50 9.07
C SER A 42 -6.92 -10.11 8.28
N ALA A 43 -5.83 -9.35 8.06
CA ALA A 43 -4.60 -9.91 7.47
C ALA A 43 -3.96 -10.99 8.37
N GLY A 44 -4.02 -10.80 9.69
CA GLY A 44 -3.43 -11.72 10.67
C GLY A 44 -4.30 -12.90 11.07
N GLU A 45 -5.60 -12.87 10.80
CA GLU A 45 -6.61 -13.79 11.35
C GLU A 45 -6.25 -15.27 11.14
N ASN A 46 -5.69 -15.62 9.98
CA ASN A 46 -5.27 -16.98 9.64
C ASN A 46 -3.75 -17.21 9.73
N LEU A 47 -2.98 -16.18 10.14
CA LEU A 47 -1.53 -16.24 10.20
C LEU A 47 -1.00 -16.37 11.63
N VAL A 48 -1.67 -15.80 12.63
CA VAL A 48 -1.22 -15.90 14.02
C VAL A 48 -1.08 -17.37 14.45
N GLY A 49 0.07 -17.70 15.04
CA GLY A 49 0.46 -19.06 15.42
C GLY A 49 1.07 -19.91 14.29
N THR A 50 1.05 -19.42 13.05
CA THR A 50 1.69 -20.09 11.90
C THR A 50 3.13 -19.61 11.71
N PRO A 51 4.00 -20.40 11.07
CA PRO A 51 5.39 -20.02 10.87
C PRO A 51 5.53 -18.85 9.90
N ALA A 52 6.31 -17.83 10.29
CA ALA A 52 6.60 -16.67 9.46
C ALA A 52 7.64 -17.02 8.38
N PRO A 53 7.60 -16.40 7.19
CA PRO A 53 8.55 -16.71 6.12
C PRO A 53 9.99 -16.41 6.52
N GLN A 54 10.93 -17.21 6.00
CA GLN A 54 12.35 -16.88 6.02
C GLN A 54 12.68 -15.99 4.83
N MET A 55 13.41 -14.91 5.11
CA MET A 55 13.78 -13.92 4.11
C MET A 55 14.97 -13.08 4.59
N THR A 56 15.71 -12.59 3.61
CA THR A 56 16.78 -11.63 3.81
C THR A 56 16.28 -10.26 3.38
N VAL A 57 16.29 -9.30 4.29
CA VAL A 57 15.96 -7.91 3.97
C VAL A 57 17.24 -7.07 3.86
N LYS A 58 17.31 -6.25 2.81
CA LYS A 58 18.42 -5.32 2.62
C LYS A 58 17.99 -3.91 2.99
N THR A 59 18.59 -3.37 4.03
CA THR A 59 18.33 -2.01 4.49
C THR A 59 18.83 -0.96 3.49
N ILE A 60 18.32 0.26 3.59
CA ILE A 60 18.76 1.40 2.78
C ILE A 60 20.23 1.80 3.01
N ASP A 61 20.83 1.33 4.11
CA ASP A 61 22.26 1.50 4.41
C ASP A 61 23.12 0.34 3.90
N GLY A 62 22.52 -0.62 3.18
CA GLY A 62 23.21 -1.76 2.59
C GLY A 62 23.46 -2.93 3.55
N LYS A 63 23.05 -2.84 4.81
CA LYS A 63 23.08 -3.96 5.76
C LYS A 63 22.01 -4.99 5.41
N GLU A 64 22.36 -6.26 5.42
CA GLU A 64 21.44 -7.39 5.28
C GLU A 64 21.01 -7.90 6.66
N ILE A 65 19.73 -8.30 6.77
CA ILE A 65 19.15 -8.93 7.96
C ILE A 65 18.46 -10.21 7.47
N ASP A 66 19.02 -11.36 7.81
CA ASP A 66 18.40 -12.66 7.56
C ASP A 66 17.48 -13.02 8.73
N LEU A 67 16.17 -13.03 8.49
CA LEU A 67 15.19 -13.39 9.51
C LEU A 67 15.34 -14.85 9.97
N ALA A 68 15.85 -15.76 9.12
CA ALA A 68 16.12 -17.14 9.51
C ALA A 68 17.17 -17.23 10.62
N GLU A 69 18.17 -16.34 10.60
CA GLU A 69 19.19 -16.26 11.65
C GLU A 69 18.70 -15.57 12.93
N VAL A 70 17.60 -14.81 12.84
CA VAL A 70 17.00 -14.08 13.96
C VAL A 70 16.04 -14.98 14.76
N TYR A 71 15.27 -15.82 14.05
CA TYR A 71 14.37 -16.80 14.67
C TYR A 71 15.16 -17.74 15.60
N GLY A 72 14.54 -18.10 16.72
CA GLY A 72 15.16 -18.84 17.83
C GLY A 72 15.98 -17.98 18.79
N LYS A 73 16.39 -16.76 18.42
CA LYS A 73 17.23 -15.88 19.25
C LYS A 73 16.44 -14.73 19.87
N LYS A 74 15.65 -14.02 19.05
CA LYS A 74 14.85 -12.87 19.48
C LYS A 74 13.56 -12.76 18.67
N PRO A 75 12.48 -12.19 19.24
CA PRO A 75 11.30 -11.86 18.47
C PRO A 75 11.63 -10.78 17.43
N VAL A 76 10.75 -10.64 16.43
CA VAL A 76 10.86 -9.63 15.37
C VAL A 76 9.66 -8.71 15.45
N TYR A 77 9.91 -7.41 15.38
CA TYR A 77 8.88 -6.39 15.21
C TYR A 77 9.07 -5.71 13.86
N ILE A 78 8.10 -5.92 12.97
CA ILE A 78 8.05 -5.28 11.66
C ILE A 78 6.93 -4.23 11.66
N LYS A 79 7.24 -3.03 11.17
CA LYS A 79 6.24 -2.00 10.86
C LYS A 79 6.29 -1.69 9.37
N PHE A 80 5.22 -2.02 8.64
CA PHE A 80 5.03 -1.55 7.27
C PHE A 80 4.55 -0.09 7.28
N TRP A 81 5.10 0.74 6.40
CA TRP A 81 4.81 2.17 6.37
C TRP A 81 5.06 2.81 5.01
N ALA A 82 4.67 4.08 4.86
CA ALA A 82 5.03 4.92 3.72
C ALA A 82 5.31 6.36 4.19
N THR A 83 6.13 7.12 3.46
CA THR A 83 6.47 8.51 3.85
C THR A 83 5.27 9.45 3.76
N TRP A 84 4.32 9.15 2.87
CA TRP A 84 3.08 9.88 2.65
C TRP A 84 1.93 9.48 3.60
N CYS A 85 2.06 8.35 4.29
CA CYS A 85 1.04 7.80 5.19
C CYS A 85 1.00 8.58 6.50
N VAL A 86 -0.07 9.36 6.71
CA VAL A 86 -0.22 10.22 7.90
C VAL A 86 -0.12 9.46 9.23
N PRO A 87 -0.90 8.40 9.51
CA PRO A 87 -0.79 7.69 10.79
C PRO A 87 0.58 7.02 10.95
N CYS A 88 1.23 6.61 9.86
CA CYS A 88 2.58 6.06 9.93
C CYS A 88 3.53 7.08 10.54
N ARG A 89 3.48 8.34 10.04
CA ARG A 89 4.33 9.45 10.48
C ARG A 89 4.09 9.79 11.94
N GLU A 90 2.83 9.82 12.38
CA GLU A 90 2.44 10.09 13.76
C GLU A 90 2.99 9.04 14.74
N GLN A 91 3.00 7.77 14.32
CA GLN A 91 3.51 6.67 15.13
C GLN A 91 5.02 6.40 14.97
N MET A 92 5.76 7.15 14.13
CA MET A 92 7.19 6.91 13.96
C MET A 92 8.04 7.24 15.20
N PRO A 93 7.76 8.31 15.96
CA PRO A 93 8.46 8.57 17.22
C PRO A 93 8.33 7.42 18.22
N GLY A 94 7.12 6.90 18.46
CA GLY A 94 6.91 5.74 19.35
C GLY A 94 7.60 4.48 18.85
N PHE A 95 7.64 4.27 17.53
CA PHE A 95 8.38 3.16 16.93
C PHE A 95 9.90 3.28 17.13
N GLU A 96 10.46 4.48 17.06
CA GLU A 96 11.87 4.75 17.40
C GLU A 96 12.14 4.51 18.89
N GLU A 97 11.29 4.99 19.80
CA GLU A 97 11.42 4.74 21.25
C GLU A 97 11.43 3.24 21.57
N ILE A 98 10.59 2.44 20.88
CA ILE A 98 10.61 0.99 21.01
C ILE A 98 11.94 0.40 20.52
N TYR A 99 12.49 0.89 19.42
CA TYR A 99 13.79 0.44 18.93
C TYR A 99 14.92 0.79 19.92
N GLU A 100 14.96 2.01 20.44
CA GLU A 100 15.96 2.44 21.42
C GLU A 100 15.89 1.61 22.71
N LYS A 101 14.67 1.28 23.17
CA LYS A 101 14.46 0.53 24.42
C LYS A 101 14.65 -0.99 24.27
N TYR A 102 14.19 -1.56 23.16
CA TYR A 102 14.10 -3.01 22.98
C TYR A 102 14.99 -3.57 21.85
N GLY A 103 15.73 -2.75 21.11
CA GLY A 103 16.50 -3.19 19.92
C GLY A 103 17.56 -4.27 20.19
N GLU A 104 18.04 -4.40 21.43
CA GLU A 104 18.90 -5.51 21.85
C GLU A 104 18.11 -6.81 22.07
N GLN A 105 16.84 -6.72 22.49
CA GLN A 105 15.97 -7.84 22.82
C GLN A 105 15.05 -8.25 21.66
N VAL A 106 14.80 -7.35 20.71
CA VAL A 106 13.84 -7.49 19.60
C VAL A 106 14.52 -7.07 18.31
N GLN A 107 14.34 -7.83 17.23
CA GLN A 107 14.72 -7.37 15.90
C GLN A 107 13.65 -6.41 15.36
N VAL A 108 13.91 -5.10 15.43
CA VAL A 108 13.01 -4.08 14.88
C VAL A 108 13.37 -3.77 13.43
N ILE A 109 12.39 -3.70 12.54
CA ILE A 109 12.57 -3.39 11.11
C ILE A 109 11.41 -2.50 10.61
N ALA A 110 11.73 -1.33 10.04
CA ALA A 110 10.77 -0.52 9.31
C ALA A 110 10.77 -0.94 7.84
N ILE A 111 9.63 -1.40 7.31
CA ILE A 111 9.50 -1.77 5.90
C ILE A 111 8.68 -0.69 5.19
N ASN A 112 9.34 0.15 4.40
CA ASN A 112 8.65 1.09 3.53
C ASN A 112 8.03 0.32 2.35
N THR A 113 6.79 0.61 1.97
CA THR A 113 6.07 -0.16 0.94
C THR A 113 6.58 0.04 -0.49
N GLY A 114 7.43 1.03 -0.74
CA GLY A 114 7.87 1.42 -2.07
C GLY A 114 6.82 2.15 -2.92
N ILE A 115 5.52 1.90 -2.66
CA ILE A 115 4.40 2.58 -3.32
C ILE A 115 4.54 4.09 -3.19
N SER A 116 4.74 4.78 -4.31
CA SER A 116 4.91 6.24 -4.37
C SER A 116 6.08 6.75 -3.52
N ASP A 117 7.06 5.89 -3.23
CA ASP A 117 8.25 6.17 -2.43
C ASP A 117 9.52 5.67 -3.13
N ASN A 118 10.68 6.24 -2.78
CA ASN A 118 11.98 5.78 -3.25
C ASN A 118 13.08 6.04 -2.20
N VAL A 119 14.31 5.57 -2.47
CA VAL A 119 15.44 5.72 -1.54
C VAL A 119 15.65 7.18 -1.11
N LYS A 120 15.43 8.14 -2.02
CA LYS A 120 15.60 9.56 -1.73
C LYS A 120 14.53 10.09 -0.78
N SER A 121 13.23 9.80 -1.03
CA SER A 121 12.14 10.24 -0.13
C SER A 121 12.29 9.60 1.26
N VAL A 122 12.56 8.30 1.32
CA VAL A 122 12.75 7.55 2.57
C VAL A 122 13.96 8.06 3.36
N THR A 123 15.10 8.31 2.71
CA THR A 123 16.30 8.85 3.37
C THR A 123 16.05 10.26 3.91
N ALA A 124 15.35 11.11 3.15
CA ALA A 124 15.00 12.46 3.59
C ALA A 124 14.07 12.42 4.81
N PHE A 125 13.07 11.52 4.80
CA PHE A 125 12.17 11.32 5.92
C PHE A 125 12.90 10.82 7.17
N ARG A 126 13.74 9.78 7.03
CA ARG A 126 14.59 9.26 8.12
C ARG A 126 15.38 10.37 8.79
N LYS A 127 16.07 11.20 8.00
CA LYS A 127 16.87 12.32 8.51
C LYS A 127 16.01 13.36 9.22
N LYS A 128 14.85 13.72 8.66
CA LYS A 128 13.93 14.71 9.24
C LYS A 128 13.39 14.27 10.60
N MET A 129 13.08 12.98 10.73
CA MET A 129 12.49 12.40 11.95
C MET A 129 13.53 11.89 12.95
N GLY A 130 14.82 11.87 12.60
CA GLY A 130 15.88 11.38 13.48
C GLY A 130 15.85 9.87 13.69
N LEU A 131 15.31 9.10 12.73
CA LEU A 131 15.12 7.66 12.91
C LEU A 131 16.44 6.90 12.78
N THR A 132 16.68 5.94 13.66
CA THR A 132 17.90 5.13 13.71
C THR A 132 17.64 3.63 13.53
N MET A 133 16.37 3.18 13.60
CA MET A 133 16.05 1.78 13.35
C MET A 133 16.38 1.36 11.90
N PRO A 134 16.62 0.06 11.64
CA PRO A 134 16.79 -0.45 10.29
C PRO A 134 15.56 -0.18 9.41
N ILE A 135 15.78 0.49 8.27
CA ILE A 135 14.74 0.76 7.27
C ILE A 135 15.08 0.01 5.98
N THR A 136 14.09 -0.68 5.42
CA THR A 136 14.14 -1.29 4.08
C THR A 136 13.07 -0.68 3.18
N ILE A 137 13.22 -0.81 1.87
CA ILE A 137 12.20 -0.46 0.87
C ILE A 137 11.79 -1.75 0.19
N ASP A 138 10.50 -2.06 0.27
CA ASP A 138 9.90 -3.21 -0.35
C ASP A 138 9.74 -3.02 -1.86
N ASN A 139 9.92 -4.11 -2.60
CA ASN A 139 9.57 -4.21 -4.02
C ASN A 139 8.20 -4.91 -4.22
N GLY A 140 7.48 -5.16 -3.12
CA GLY A 140 6.19 -5.84 -3.04
C GLY A 140 6.30 -7.28 -2.51
N GLU A 141 7.50 -7.84 -2.43
CA GLU A 141 7.74 -9.19 -1.90
C GLU A 141 7.41 -9.29 -0.42
N LEU A 142 7.85 -8.32 0.38
CA LEU A 142 7.61 -8.29 1.81
C LEU A 142 6.12 -8.10 2.07
N ALA A 143 5.48 -7.16 1.36
CA ALA A 143 4.05 -6.92 1.45
C ALA A 143 3.23 -8.19 1.15
N ARG A 144 3.60 -8.99 0.15
CA ARG A 144 2.93 -10.27 -0.13
C ARG A 144 3.20 -11.31 0.95
N ALA A 145 4.47 -11.51 1.29
CA ALA A 145 4.90 -12.52 2.26
C ALA A 145 4.25 -12.31 3.65
N PHE A 146 3.99 -11.06 4.00
CA PHE A 146 3.39 -10.66 5.28
C PHE A 146 1.94 -10.17 5.19
N GLN A 147 1.26 -10.43 4.06
CA GLN A 147 -0.14 -10.05 3.81
C GLN A 147 -0.45 -8.59 4.19
N LEU A 148 0.31 -7.64 3.66
CA LEU A 148 0.06 -6.22 3.88
C LEU A 148 -1.32 -5.82 3.35
N ARG A 149 -2.15 -5.24 4.21
CA ARG A 149 -3.48 -4.71 3.83
C ARG A 149 -3.69 -3.25 4.17
N VAL A 150 -2.84 -2.68 5.03
CA VAL A 150 -2.98 -1.34 5.60
C VAL A 150 -1.60 -0.78 5.96
N THR A 151 -1.47 0.55 6.03
CA THR A 151 -0.29 1.22 6.59
C THR A 151 -0.70 2.26 7.64
N PRO A 152 -0.07 2.29 8.84
CA PRO A 152 0.91 1.32 9.29
C PRO A 152 0.29 -0.07 9.52
N GLN A 153 1.10 -1.12 9.36
CA GLN A 153 0.76 -2.47 9.80
C GLN A 153 1.89 -2.99 10.67
N HIS A 154 1.58 -3.23 11.93
CA HIS A 154 2.46 -3.77 12.95
C HIS A 154 2.37 -5.29 12.94
N LEU A 155 3.52 -5.94 12.92
CA LEU A 155 3.64 -7.39 12.95
C LEU A 155 4.62 -7.76 14.05
N LEU A 156 4.21 -8.68 14.93
CA LEU A 156 5.13 -9.33 15.85
C LEU A 156 5.30 -10.78 15.42
N ILE A 157 6.55 -11.23 15.40
CA ILE A 157 6.94 -12.61 15.23
C ILE A 157 7.62 -13.04 16.53
N ASP A 158 7.17 -14.15 17.11
CA ASP A 158 7.68 -14.67 18.37
C ASP A 158 9.10 -15.25 18.24
N LYS A 159 9.70 -15.68 19.36
CA LYS A 159 11.07 -16.24 19.33
C LYS A 159 11.13 -17.56 18.57
N SER A 160 10.02 -18.29 18.41
CA SER A 160 9.97 -19.54 17.64
C SER A 160 9.89 -19.31 16.12
N GLY A 161 9.71 -18.06 15.68
CA GLY A 161 9.57 -17.69 14.28
C GLY A 161 8.14 -17.81 13.78
N LYS A 162 7.13 -17.70 14.64
CA LYS A 162 5.71 -17.68 14.27
C LYS A 162 5.11 -16.30 14.43
N PHE A 163 4.11 -15.99 13.62
CA PHE A 163 3.33 -14.77 13.80
C PHE A 163 2.64 -14.75 15.17
N ALA A 164 2.78 -13.67 15.90
CA ALA A 164 2.18 -13.46 17.21
C ALA A 164 1.12 -12.36 17.22
N TYR A 165 1.26 -11.35 16.37
CA TYR A 165 0.35 -10.20 16.37
C TYR A 165 0.31 -9.50 15.01
N PHE A 166 -0.88 -9.00 14.67
CA PHE A 166 -1.13 -8.04 13.59
C PHE A 166 -1.97 -6.89 14.18
N GLY A 167 -1.67 -5.65 13.79
CA GLY A 167 -2.42 -4.46 14.20
C GLY A 167 -2.03 -3.22 13.41
N HIS A 168 -2.78 -2.14 13.57
CA HIS A 168 -2.59 -0.85 12.90
C HIS A 168 -2.25 0.26 13.89
N VAL A 169 -2.76 0.16 15.11
CA VAL A 169 -2.59 1.21 16.13
C VAL A 169 -1.49 0.81 17.12
N ASP A 170 -0.62 1.78 17.43
CA ASP A 170 0.35 1.69 18.54
C ASP A 170 -0.37 1.91 19.88
N ASP A 171 -1.10 0.90 20.34
CA ASP A 171 -1.97 0.96 21.50
C ASP A 171 -1.57 -0.01 22.63
N LYS A 172 -2.38 -0.06 23.69
CA LYS A 172 -2.15 -0.95 24.83
C LYS A 172 -2.18 -2.44 24.45
N GLU A 173 -2.98 -2.82 23.45
CA GLU A 173 -3.04 -4.20 23.00
C GLU A 173 -1.75 -4.58 22.29
N PHE A 174 -1.26 -3.72 21.38
CA PHE A 174 0.03 -3.89 20.72
C PHE A 174 1.18 -3.98 21.74
N HIS A 175 1.26 -3.05 22.70
CA HIS A 175 2.32 -3.08 23.72
C HIS A 175 2.27 -4.33 24.60
N ARG A 176 1.07 -4.82 24.95
CA ARG A 176 0.93 -6.09 25.67
C ARG A 176 1.48 -7.25 24.86
N ALA A 177 1.14 -7.33 23.56
CA ALA A 177 1.65 -8.36 22.68
C ALA A 177 3.17 -8.27 22.51
N LEU A 178 3.74 -7.06 22.46
CA LEU A 178 5.18 -6.83 22.43
C LEU A 178 5.86 -7.35 23.71
N ASP A 179 5.34 -6.99 24.88
CA ASP A 179 5.88 -7.46 26.15
C ASP A 179 5.80 -9.00 26.28
N GLU A 180 4.73 -9.62 25.76
CA GLU A 180 4.57 -11.08 25.72
C GLU A 180 5.65 -11.77 24.88
N VAL A 181 5.92 -11.31 23.65
CA VAL A 181 6.97 -11.91 22.80
C VAL A 181 8.39 -11.63 23.33
N VAL A 182 8.60 -10.52 24.04
CA VAL A 182 9.86 -10.21 24.72
C VAL A 182 10.11 -11.17 25.88
N ALA A 183 9.08 -11.41 26.71
CA ALA A 183 9.14 -12.25 27.90
C ALA A 183 9.21 -13.76 27.59
N GLU A 184 8.88 -14.18 26.36
CA GLU A 184 8.90 -15.57 25.95
C GLU A 184 10.29 -16.22 26.20
N LYS A 185 10.32 -17.46 26.71
CA LYS A 185 11.59 -18.18 26.86
C LYS A 185 12.09 -18.65 25.49
N PRO A 186 13.41 -18.72 25.25
CA PRO A 186 13.93 -19.28 24.01
C PRO A 186 13.38 -20.68 23.75
N SER A 187 12.76 -20.90 22.59
CA SER A 187 12.37 -22.24 22.15
C SER A 187 13.62 -23.05 21.82
N GLN A 188 13.67 -24.31 22.25
CA GLN A 188 14.78 -25.23 21.93
C GLN A 188 14.79 -25.66 20.46
N GLN A 189 13.73 -25.38 19.69
CA GLN A 189 13.64 -25.61 18.25
C GLN A 189 12.95 -24.42 17.58
N ALA A 190 13.69 -23.72 16.71
CA ALA A 190 13.09 -22.81 15.73
C ALA A 190 12.24 -23.64 14.76
N VAL A 191 11.05 -23.16 14.42
CA VAL A 191 10.19 -23.85 13.45
C VAL A 191 10.84 -23.78 12.07
N ILE A 192 10.78 -24.88 11.31
CA ILE A 192 11.21 -24.89 9.91
C ILE A 192 10.19 -24.06 9.14
N ASN A 193 10.64 -22.90 8.70
CA ASN A 193 9.83 -21.90 8.05
C ASN A 193 10.02 -22.00 6.54
N PRO A 194 8.98 -21.74 5.73
CA PRO A 194 9.15 -21.72 4.28
C PRO A 194 10.11 -20.59 3.89
N THR A 195 11.11 -20.90 3.07
CA THR A 195 11.93 -19.88 2.41
C THR A 195 11.06 -19.18 1.39
N PHE A 196 10.88 -17.88 1.54
CA PHE A 196 10.23 -17.07 0.53
C PHE A 196 11.28 -16.66 -0.50
N VAL A 197 11.26 -17.32 -1.67
CA VAL A 197 12.09 -16.95 -2.81
C VAL A 197 11.19 -16.32 -3.86
N ASP A 198 11.37 -15.02 -4.08
CA ASP A 198 10.69 -14.32 -5.16
C ASP A 198 11.77 -13.63 -6.00
N ASN A 199 11.90 -14.05 -7.25
CA ASN A 199 12.93 -13.58 -8.19
C ASN A 199 12.31 -12.85 -9.39
N ASN A 200 11.02 -12.50 -9.32
CA ASN A 200 10.30 -11.97 -10.48
C ASN A 200 10.05 -10.47 -10.33
N SER A 201 10.77 -9.67 -11.14
CA SER A 201 10.56 -8.22 -11.29
C SER A 201 9.25 -7.86 -12.01
N GLY A 202 8.43 -8.85 -12.38
CA GLY A 202 7.25 -8.72 -13.21
C GLY A 202 7.59 -8.37 -14.67
N TYR A 203 6.57 -8.30 -15.51
CA TYR A 203 6.71 -7.97 -16.92
C TYR A 203 7.35 -6.60 -17.15
N GLN A 204 8.30 -6.57 -18.08
CA GLN A 204 9.02 -5.40 -18.58
C GLN A 204 8.64 -5.09 -20.02
N VAL A 205 8.99 -3.88 -20.49
CA VAL A 205 8.84 -3.51 -21.90
C VAL A 205 9.61 -4.51 -22.78
N GLY A 206 8.91 -5.10 -23.75
CA GLY A 206 9.42 -6.14 -24.63
C GLY A 206 8.97 -7.55 -24.29
N ASP A 207 8.53 -7.80 -23.06
CA ASP A 207 8.06 -9.12 -22.63
C ASP A 207 6.73 -9.51 -23.27
N LYS A 208 6.48 -10.82 -23.34
CA LYS A 208 5.19 -11.37 -23.81
C LYS A 208 4.30 -11.77 -22.65
N VAL A 209 3.14 -11.13 -22.59
CA VAL A 209 2.05 -11.42 -21.65
C VAL A 209 1.22 -12.58 -22.19
N SER A 210 0.85 -13.51 -21.31
CA SER A 210 -0.04 -14.62 -21.65
C SER A 210 -1.51 -14.19 -21.55
N ASP A 211 -2.37 -14.88 -22.29
CA ASP A 211 -3.82 -14.75 -22.13
C ASP A 211 -4.24 -14.87 -20.67
N MET A 212 -5.21 -14.06 -20.27
CA MET A 212 -5.75 -14.07 -18.91
C MET A 212 -7.25 -13.78 -18.89
N THR A 213 -7.91 -14.31 -17.87
CA THR A 213 -9.31 -14.01 -17.58
C THR A 213 -9.35 -13.36 -16.20
N LEU A 214 -9.84 -12.13 -16.15
CA LEU A 214 -9.84 -11.31 -14.94
C LEU A 214 -11.26 -11.14 -14.44
N SER A 215 -11.51 -11.42 -13.16
CA SER A 215 -12.80 -11.15 -12.54
C SER A 215 -12.87 -9.71 -12.05
N THR A 216 -13.89 -8.99 -12.49
CA THR A 216 -14.17 -7.62 -12.06
C THR A 216 -14.93 -7.59 -10.74
N ILE A 217 -15.00 -6.42 -10.11
CA ILE A 217 -15.80 -6.22 -8.88
C ILE A 217 -17.32 -6.41 -9.11
N ASP A 218 -17.77 -6.46 -10.36
CA ASP A 218 -19.16 -6.76 -10.73
C ASP A 218 -19.42 -8.26 -10.91
N ASN A 219 -18.45 -9.11 -10.57
CA ASN A 219 -18.46 -10.55 -10.84
C ASN A 219 -18.61 -10.89 -12.34
N THR A 220 -18.20 -9.98 -13.21
CA THR A 220 -18.09 -10.25 -14.65
C THR A 220 -16.66 -10.64 -15.01
N ASN A 221 -16.50 -11.52 -15.98
CA ASN A 221 -15.19 -11.93 -16.48
C ASN A 221 -14.78 -11.05 -17.66
N LEU A 222 -13.54 -10.55 -17.59
CA LEU A 222 -12.89 -9.81 -18.65
C LEU A 222 -11.80 -10.69 -19.25
N ASP A 223 -12.07 -11.21 -20.44
CA ASP A 223 -11.10 -12.01 -21.19
C ASP A 223 -10.12 -11.09 -21.91
N VAL A 224 -8.85 -11.22 -21.56
CA VAL A 224 -7.73 -10.53 -22.20
C VAL A 224 -7.01 -11.57 -23.06
N LYS A 225 -7.15 -11.42 -24.39
CA LYS A 225 -6.70 -12.40 -25.38
C LYS A 225 -5.75 -11.76 -26.38
N PHE A 226 -4.62 -12.41 -26.63
CA PHE A 226 -3.60 -11.98 -27.56
C PHE A 226 -3.49 -12.95 -28.75
N ASN A 227 -2.88 -12.51 -29.84
CA ASN A 227 -2.60 -13.33 -31.03
C ASN A 227 -3.84 -13.95 -31.70
N THR A 228 -5.00 -13.28 -31.62
CA THR A 228 -6.22 -13.68 -32.33
C THR A 228 -6.60 -12.62 -33.38
N PRO A 229 -7.36 -12.98 -34.44
CA PRO A 229 -7.82 -12.01 -35.45
C PRO A 229 -8.63 -10.83 -34.90
N THR A 230 -9.18 -10.97 -33.69
CA THR A 230 -9.99 -9.97 -33.00
C THR A 230 -9.31 -9.35 -31.78
N SER A 231 -8.04 -9.70 -31.51
CA SER A 231 -7.29 -9.17 -30.38
C SER A 231 -7.07 -7.67 -30.53
N LYS A 232 -7.38 -6.93 -29.47
CA LYS A 232 -7.13 -5.49 -29.35
C LYS A 232 -5.80 -5.25 -28.65
N LYS A 233 -5.30 -4.02 -28.72
CA LYS A 233 -4.32 -3.55 -27.74
C LYS A 233 -4.96 -3.59 -26.35
N VAL A 234 -4.16 -3.83 -25.33
CA VAL A 234 -4.63 -3.89 -23.94
C VAL A 234 -3.92 -2.80 -23.15
N GLY A 235 -4.70 -1.95 -22.50
CA GLY A 235 -4.20 -0.93 -21.60
C GLY A 235 -4.54 -1.28 -20.17
N MET A 236 -3.54 -1.47 -19.32
CA MET A 236 -3.71 -1.77 -17.91
C MET A 236 -3.35 -0.57 -17.06
N PHE A 237 -4.23 -0.20 -16.15
CA PHE A 237 -4.05 0.92 -15.23
C PHE A 237 -4.08 0.42 -13.79
N PHE A 238 -2.97 0.57 -13.09
CA PHE A 238 -2.81 0.16 -11.71
C PHE A 238 -2.96 1.37 -10.79
N PHE A 239 -3.89 1.28 -9.84
CA PHE A 239 -4.27 2.40 -9.00
C PHE A 239 -4.64 1.96 -7.57
N GLY A 240 -4.83 2.94 -6.69
CA GLY A 240 -5.55 2.77 -5.43
C GLY A 240 -6.72 3.75 -5.38
N PRO A 241 -7.90 3.35 -4.87
CA PRO A 241 -9.09 4.21 -4.82
C PRO A 241 -8.90 5.45 -3.95
N TRP A 242 -7.90 5.44 -3.09
CA TRP A 242 -7.48 6.53 -2.22
C TRP A 242 -6.44 7.47 -2.86
N CYS A 243 -5.85 7.10 -4.01
CA CYS A 243 -4.71 7.82 -4.59
C CYS A 243 -5.01 9.30 -4.88
N GLU A 244 -6.21 9.63 -5.32
CA GLU A 244 -6.56 11.00 -5.71
C GLU A 244 -6.75 11.93 -4.50
N TRP A 245 -7.52 11.50 -3.50
CA TRP A 245 -7.90 12.38 -2.38
C TRP A 245 -6.93 12.27 -1.20
N TYR A 246 -6.42 11.08 -0.88
CA TYR A 246 -5.61 10.88 0.33
C TYR A 246 -4.21 11.48 0.16
N LEU A 247 -3.69 11.45 -1.06
CA LEU A 247 -2.36 11.97 -1.38
C LEU A 247 -2.36 13.46 -1.72
N GLU A 248 -3.52 14.14 -1.73
CA GLU A 248 -3.61 15.55 -2.16
C GLU A 248 -2.66 16.46 -1.38
N GLU A 249 -2.54 16.24 -0.07
CA GLU A 249 -1.68 17.06 0.78
C GLU A 249 -0.24 16.53 0.87
N THR A 250 -0.05 15.22 0.92
CA THR A 250 1.25 14.60 1.20
C THR A 250 2.06 14.32 -0.05
N GLU A 251 1.40 14.00 -1.17
CA GLU A 251 2.00 13.69 -2.48
C GLU A 251 1.18 14.29 -3.64
N PRO A 252 1.05 15.64 -3.72
CA PRO A 252 0.13 16.32 -4.64
C PRO A 252 0.39 15.98 -6.12
N THR A 253 1.65 15.78 -6.51
CA THR A 253 2.02 15.37 -7.88
C THR A 253 1.42 14.00 -8.22
N THR A 254 1.50 13.05 -7.29
CA THR A 254 0.96 11.70 -7.46
C THR A 254 -0.57 11.71 -7.47
N SER A 255 -1.19 12.46 -6.56
CA SER A 255 -2.65 12.66 -6.51
C SER A 255 -3.19 13.19 -7.84
N LYS A 256 -2.54 14.24 -8.38
CA LYS A 256 -2.90 14.82 -9.67
C LYS A 256 -2.73 13.82 -10.81
N ALA A 257 -1.63 13.06 -10.82
CA ALA A 257 -1.40 12.02 -11.82
C ALA A 257 -2.49 10.94 -11.81
N CYS A 258 -2.94 10.49 -10.64
CA CYS A 258 -4.05 9.55 -10.53
C CYS A 258 -5.35 10.12 -11.13
N THR A 259 -5.64 11.39 -10.87
CA THR A 259 -6.78 12.12 -11.44
C THR A 259 -6.69 12.21 -12.96
N GLU A 260 -5.55 12.68 -13.47
CA GLU A 260 -5.30 12.87 -14.91
C GLU A 260 -5.45 11.56 -15.68
N VAL A 261 -4.91 10.45 -15.15
CA VAL A 261 -5.01 9.15 -15.80
C VAL A 261 -6.46 8.65 -15.79
N ARG A 262 -7.17 8.71 -14.65
CA ARG A 262 -8.58 8.29 -14.59
C ARG A 262 -9.42 9.03 -15.63
N GLU A 263 -9.32 10.35 -15.67
CA GLU A 263 -10.11 11.18 -16.59
C GLU A 263 -9.77 10.91 -18.05
N LEU A 264 -8.48 10.77 -18.36
CA LEU A 264 -8.02 10.42 -19.70
C LEU A 264 -8.56 9.05 -20.13
N LEU A 265 -8.49 8.04 -19.26
CA LEU A 265 -8.99 6.71 -19.58
C LEU A 265 -10.51 6.68 -19.74
N GLU A 266 -11.27 7.46 -18.96
CA GLU A 266 -12.72 7.59 -19.17
C GLU A 266 -13.06 8.25 -20.50
N GLN A 267 -12.26 9.23 -20.95
CA GLN A 267 -12.42 9.81 -22.28
C GLN A 267 -12.13 8.77 -23.37
N LYS A 268 -11.10 7.92 -23.17
CA LYS A 268 -10.62 6.94 -24.14
C LYS A 268 -11.32 5.58 -24.06
N SER A 269 -12.13 5.32 -23.04
CA SER A 269 -12.87 4.06 -22.87
C SER A 269 -13.87 3.79 -24.00
N LYS A 270 -14.32 4.85 -24.68
CA LYS A 270 -15.21 4.79 -25.85
C LYS A 270 -14.50 4.33 -27.13
N SER A 271 -13.17 4.36 -27.16
CA SER A 271 -12.39 3.86 -28.29
C SER A 271 -12.56 2.36 -28.44
N SER A 272 -12.70 1.88 -29.68
CA SER A 272 -12.66 0.44 -29.95
C SER A 272 -11.26 -0.14 -30.06
N GLU A 273 -10.20 0.69 -30.11
CA GLU A 273 -8.81 0.29 -30.38
C GLU A 273 -8.15 -0.43 -29.20
N VAL A 274 -8.48 -0.01 -27.96
CA VAL A 274 -7.85 -0.50 -26.74
C VAL A 274 -8.90 -1.12 -25.83
N GLN A 275 -8.61 -2.33 -25.33
CA GLN A 275 -9.32 -2.92 -24.20
C GLN A 275 -8.67 -2.40 -22.91
N TRP A 276 -9.38 -1.52 -22.21
CA TRP A 276 -8.91 -0.98 -20.93
C TRP A 276 -9.27 -1.90 -19.77
N VAL A 277 -8.29 -2.12 -18.89
CA VAL A 277 -8.42 -2.87 -17.64
C VAL A 277 -7.88 -1.99 -16.51
N THR A 278 -8.69 -1.69 -15.51
CA THR A 278 -8.19 -1.02 -14.30
C THR A 278 -8.02 -2.05 -13.19
N VAL A 279 -6.91 -1.99 -12.48
CA VAL A 279 -6.51 -2.94 -11.45
C VAL A 279 -6.23 -2.17 -10.17
N SER A 280 -7.06 -2.38 -9.16
CA SER A 280 -6.87 -1.76 -7.85
C SER A 280 -5.96 -2.60 -6.96
N THR A 281 -5.08 -1.93 -6.22
CA THR A 281 -4.36 -2.52 -5.09
C THR A 281 -5.31 -3.02 -4.01
N ASN A 282 -4.83 -3.94 -3.15
CA ASN A 282 -5.49 -4.38 -1.91
C ASN A 282 -5.10 -3.57 -0.67
N LEU A 283 -4.10 -2.69 -0.77
CA LEU A 283 -3.68 -1.78 0.28
C LEU A 283 -4.77 -0.72 0.49
N TRP A 284 -5.27 -0.58 1.72
CA TRP A 284 -6.36 0.35 2.06
C TRP A 284 -7.58 0.22 1.14
N SER A 285 -7.84 -0.98 0.62
CA SER A 285 -8.87 -1.22 -0.39
C SER A 285 -9.67 -2.50 -0.14
N SER A 286 -10.94 -2.43 -0.49
CA SER A 286 -11.93 -3.50 -0.44
C SER A 286 -12.91 -3.33 -1.61
N ILE A 287 -13.77 -4.32 -1.85
CA ILE A 287 -14.80 -4.23 -2.88
C ILE A 287 -15.75 -3.04 -2.61
N ASN A 288 -16.06 -2.76 -1.33
CA ASN A 288 -16.91 -1.62 -0.97
C ASN A 288 -16.23 -0.29 -1.30
N ASP A 289 -14.95 -0.14 -0.94
CA ASP A 289 -14.18 1.06 -1.25
C ASP A 289 -14.14 1.32 -2.78
N LEU A 290 -14.05 0.25 -3.57
CA LEU A 290 -14.05 0.34 -5.03
C LEU A 290 -15.41 0.67 -5.64
N ASN A 291 -16.50 0.17 -5.03
CA ASN A 291 -17.85 0.58 -5.40
C ASN A 291 -18.10 2.05 -5.07
N ASP A 292 -17.62 2.52 -3.92
CA ASP A 292 -17.73 3.93 -3.52
C ASP A 292 -16.86 4.83 -4.42
N TYR A 293 -15.64 4.42 -4.74
CA TYR A 293 -14.79 5.07 -5.73
C TYR A 293 -15.51 5.18 -7.08
N ARG A 294 -16.07 4.06 -7.57
CA ARG A 294 -16.82 4.04 -8.84
C ARG A 294 -17.96 5.04 -8.84
N LYS A 295 -18.75 5.04 -7.77
CA LYS A 295 -19.91 5.93 -7.61
C LYS A 295 -19.50 7.40 -7.53
N SER A 296 -18.42 7.69 -6.80
CA SER A 296 -17.96 9.06 -6.55
C SER A 296 -17.42 9.73 -7.81
N TYR A 297 -16.68 8.97 -8.63
CA TYR A 297 -16.06 9.49 -9.85
C TYR A 297 -16.84 9.18 -11.13
N GLY A 298 -17.94 8.41 -11.03
CA GLY A 298 -18.75 8.01 -12.18
C GLY A 298 -17.98 7.18 -13.22
N THR A 299 -16.96 6.43 -12.79
CA THR A 299 -16.12 5.66 -13.71
C THR A 299 -16.89 4.48 -14.33
N THR A 300 -16.74 4.33 -15.64
CA THR A 300 -17.38 3.27 -16.44
C THR A 300 -16.43 2.13 -16.77
N LEU A 301 -15.14 2.31 -16.49
CA LEU A 301 -14.10 1.33 -16.75
C LEU A 301 -14.28 0.08 -15.88
N PRO A 302 -13.91 -1.11 -16.40
CA PRO A 302 -13.89 -2.33 -15.59
C PRO A 302 -12.82 -2.22 -14.51
N ILE A 303 -13.20 -2.54 -13.27
CA ILE A 303 -12.32 -2.55 -12.11
C ILE A 303 -12.09 -4.00 -11.69
N VAL A 304 -10.84 -4.42 -11.72
CA VAL A 304 -10.33 -5.68 -11.17
C VAL A 304 -9.74 -5.38 -9.80
N PHE A 305 -10.13 -6.15 -8.79
CA PHE A 305 -9.55 -6.02 -7.45
C PHE A 305 -8.44 -7.06 -7.26
N ASP A 306 -7.20 -6.59 -7.17
CA ASP A 306 -6.04 -7.47 -6.98
C ASP A 306 -5.87 -7.86 -5.51
N LYS A 307 -6.78 -8.73 -5.03
CA LYS A 307 -6.93 -9.08 -3.61
C LYS A 307 -5.65 -9.64 -2.97
N ASP A 308 -4.85 -10.39 -3.73
CA ASP A 308 -3.62 -11.06 -3.28
C ASP A 308 -2.33 -10.42 -3.82
N SER A 309 -2.45 -9.25 -4.46
CA SER A 309 -1.34 -8.53 -5.08
C SER A 309 -0.63 -9.31 -6.21
N SER A 310 -1.28 -10.34 -6.76
CA SER A 310 -0.69 -11.20 -7.80
C SER A 310 -0.56 -10.47 -9.13
N LEU A 311 -1.49 -9.59 -9.50
CA LEU A 311 -1.41 -8.80 -10.72
C LEU A 311 -0.38 -7.67 -10.60
N PHE A 312 -0.35 -6.95 -9.48
CA PHE A 312 0.69 -5.97 -9.20
C PHE A 312 2.08 -6.62 -9.27
N LYS A 313 2.24 -7.83 -8.70
CA LYS A 313 3.46 -8.62 -8.86
C LYS A 313 3.75 -8.97 -10.31
N LEU A 314 2.78 -9.58 -10.99
CA LEU A 314 2.93 -10.08 -12.36
C LEU A 314 3.38 -8.97 -13.31
N PHE A 315 2.88 -7.75 -13.11
CA PHE A 315 3.25 -6.58 -13.89
C PHE A 315 4.37 -5.75 -13.28
N GLY A 316 4.95 -6.16 -12.14
CA GLY A 316 6.07 -5.49 -11.49
C GLY A 316 5.72 -4.04 -11.11
N VAL A 317 4.52 -3.83 -10.60
CA VAL A 317 4.01 -2.51 -10.21
C VAL A 317 4.27 -2.28 -8.73
N ASN A 318 5.11 -1.28 -8.47
CA ASN A 318 5.43 -0.80 -7.13
C ASN A 318 5.26 0.72 -7.01
N GLN A 319 4.70 1.38 -8.03
CA GLN A 319 4.40 2.81 -8.06
C GLN A 319 2.95 3.02 -8.48
N LEU A 320 2.31 4.03 -7.93
CA LEU A 320 0.96 4.45 -8.30
C LEU A 320 0.99 5.90 -8.77
N PRO A 321 0.21 6.27 -9.81
CA PRO A 321 -0.39 5.35 -10.78
C PRO A 321 0.68 4.68 -11.67
N THR A 322 0.39 3.50 -12.21
CA THR A 322 1.19 2.88 -13.28
C THR A 322 0.31 2.48 -14.45
N ILE A 323 0.79 2.73 -15.67
CA ILE A 323 0.12 2.38 -16.92
C ILE A 323 1.00 1.42 -17.71
N THR A 324 0.40 0.33 -18.19
CA THR A 324 1.04 -0.64 -19.08
C THR A 324 0.24 -0.74 -20.38
N LEU A 325 0.89 -0.59 -21.53
CA LEU A 325 0.29 -0.88 -22.83
C LEU A 325 0.89 -2.16 -23.41
N ILE A 326 0.01 -3.02 -23.89
CA ILE A 326 0.32 -4.31 -24.49
C ILE A 326 -0.29 -4.31 -25.89
N ASP A 327 0.49 -4.70 -26.90
CA ASP A 327 -0.05 -4.82 -28.27
C ASP A 327 -0.94 -6.06 -28.44
N SER A 328 -1.56 -6.19 -29.61
CA SER A 328 -2.46 -7.31 -29.92
C SER A 328 -1.75 -8.68 -29.97
N GLU A 329 -0.41 -8.71 -30.01
CA GLU A 329 0.40 -9.93 -29.98
C GLU A 329 0.83 -10.31 -28.55
N GLY A 330 0.45 -9.49 -27.57
CA GLY A 330 0.78 -9.71 -26.16
C GLY A 330 2.11 -9.11 -25.74
N LYS A 331 2.77 -8.31 -26.59
CA LYS A 331 4.05 -7.69 -26.23
C LYS A 331 3.81 -6.40 -25.43
N VAL A 332 4.48 -6.27 -24.29
CA VAL A 332 4.48 -5.01 -23.52
C VAL A 332 5.23 -3.95 -24.35
N THR A 333 4.52 -2.91 -24.75
CA THR A 333 5.06 -1.82 -25.58
C THR A 333 5.38 -0.57 -24.76
N MET A 334 4.75 -0.42 -23.61
CA MET A 334 4.97 0.71 -22.70
C MET A 334 4.64 0.26 -21.26
N LYS A 335 5.43 0.75 -20.31
CA LYS A 335 5.14 0.68 -18.87
C LYS A 335 5.71 1.94 -18.24
N SER A 336 4.86 2.74 -17.60
CA SER A 336 5.28 4.03 -17.05
C SER A 336 4.47 4.41 -15.81
N SER A 337 5.15 5.00 -14.84
CA SER A 337 4.61 5.53 -13.59
C SER A 337 5.04 6.98 -13.37
N ILE A 338 4.42 7.68 -12.43
CA ILE A 338 4.73 9.11 -12.18
C ILE A 338 6.18 9.38 -11.76
N GLN A 339 6.89 8.37 -11.25
CA GLN A 339 8.31 8.50 -10.90
C GLN A 339 9.25 8.30 -12.11
N ASP A 340 8.72 7.80 -13.22
CA ASP A 340 9.48 7.57 -14.43
C ASP A 340 9.57 8.86 -15.27
N GLY A 341 10.70 9.05 -15.95
CA GLY A 341 10.95 10.24 -16.77
C GLY A 341 10.10 10.34 -18.03
N ASP A 342 9.33 9.30 -18.36
CA ASP A 342 8.52 9.16 -19.58
C ASP A 342 7.01 9.26 -19.34
N PHE A 343 6.56 9.56 -18.12
CA PHE A 343 5.12 9.57 -17.77
C PHE A 343 4.29 10.52 -18.63
N SER A 344 4.78 11.72 -18.91
CA SER A 344 4.09 12.66 -19.81
C SER A 344 3.95 12.10 -21.23
N GLN A 345 4.97 11.39 -21.73
CA GLN A 345 4.93 10.74 -23.05
C GLN A 345 3.95 9.56 -23.07
N ALA A 346 3.80 8.85 -21.95
CA ALA A 346 2.76 7.84 -21.79
C ALA A 346 1.36 8.45 -21.92
N LEU A 347 1.09 9.59 -21.27
CA LEU A 347 -0.19 10.28 -21.38
C LEU A 347 -0.47 10.78 -22.80
N GLU A 348 0.55 11.30 -23.50
CA GLU A 348 0.43 11.71 -24.91
C GLU A 348 0.07 10.52 -25.83
N THR A 349 0.74 9.37 -25.59
CA THR A 349 0.47 8.13 -26.33
C THR A 349 -0.99 7.70 -26.17
N ILE A 350 -1.49 7.67 -24.94
CA ILE A 350 -2.90 7.34 -24.64
C ILE A 350 -3.87 8.35 -25.26
N SER A 351 -3.51 9.64 -25.20
CA SER A 351 -4.30 10.73 -25.77
C SER A 351 -4.46 10.60 -27.29
N SER A 352 -3.53 9.93 -27.96
CA SER A 352 -3.56 9.72 -29.42
C SER A 352 -4.55 8.63 -29.88
N PHE A 353 -5.01 7.75 -28.98
CA PHE A 353 -5.99 6.71 -29.34
C PHE A 353 -7.32 7.33 -29.74
N LYS A 354 -7.92 6.78 -30.80
CA LYS A 354 -9.08 7.34 -31.50
C LYS A 354 -10.41 6.88 -30.94
#